data_AF-A0A2R7LY95-F1
#
_entry.id   AF-A0A2R7LY95-F1
#
_cell.length_a   1.000
_cell.length_b   1.000
_cell.length_c   1.000
_cell.angle_alpha   90.00
_cell.angle_beta   90.00
_cell.angle_gamma   90.00
#
_symmetry.space_group_name_H-M   'P 1'
#
loop_
_entity.id
_entity.type
_entity.pdbx_description
1 polymer ?
#
loop_
_entity_poly.entity_id
_entity_poly.type
_entity_poly.pdbx_seq_one_letter_code
_entity_poly.pdbx_strand_id
1 'polypeptide(L)'
;MMHVVKKLLSTFVDHPTVVTTLLVGIVAVQFAVSALWFHDLDLSLLFSELSENDQRSVLSQLALGLAGVAAMVGGFAGVVVVFGLSSEDARFREVRMKAATSLRRNWTSVVTTPLVAAFGALLAATAAGVGAFGISVWTIELCLLLAAHGAVRLVVILRELVKVVHRADEGVTRSEQFVDEDEFFED
;
A
#
# COMPACT_ATOMS: atom_id res chain seq x y z
N MET A 1 -22.03 12.40 -6.06
CA MET A 1 -20.81 11.68 -6.46
C MET A 1 -19.59 12.01 -5.58
N MET A 2 -19.24 13.30 -5.39
CA MET A 2 -18.06 13.73 -4.62
C MET A 2 -18.06 13.36 -3.11
N HIS A 3 -19.25 13.27 -2.49
CA HIS A 3 -19.40 12.85 -1.09
C HIS A 3 -19.17 11.34 -0.87
N VAL A 4 -19.58 10.51 -1.83
CA VAL A 4 -19.39 9.05 -1.76
C VAL A 4 -17.91 8.72 -1.90
N VAL A 5 -17.21 9.38 -2.84
CA VAL A 5 -15.76 9.23 -3.04
C VAL A 5 -14.97 9.63 -1.79
N LYS A 6 -15.32 10.75 -1.12
CA LYS A 6 -14.69 11.14 0.15
C LYS A 6 -14.90 10.11 1.26
N LYS A 7 -16.12 9.57 1.38
CA LYS A 7 -16.46 8.56 2.41
C LYS A 7 -15.78 7.21 2.15
N LEU A 8 -15.64 6.84 0.87
CA LEU A 8 -14.87 5.66 0.46
C LEU A 8 -13.38 5.82 0.75
N LEU A 9 -12.81 6.99 0.43
CA LEU A 9 -11.43 7.34 0.75
C LEU A 9 -11.16 7.32 2.26
N SER A 10 -12.06 7.87 3.09
CA SER A 10 -11.88 7.82 4.54
C SER A 10 -11.93 6.39 5.05
N THR A 11 -12.90 5.59 4.59
CA THR A 11 -13.02 4.17 4.96
C THR A 11 -11.79 3.36 4.56
N PHE A 12 -11.20 3.66 3.39
CA PHE A 12 -9.95 3.06 2.91
C PHE A 12 -8.74 3.39 3.79
N VAL A 13 -8.75 4.57 4.42
CA VAL A 13 -7.68 5.06 5.29
C VAL A 13 -7.85 4.56 6.72
N ASP A 14 -9.10 4.44 7.20
CA ASP A 14 -9.43 4.11 8.58
C ASP A 14 -9.41 2.60 8.87
N HIS A 15 -9.69 1.76 7.87
CA HIS A 15 -9.80 0.29 8.03
C HIS A 15 -9.01 -0.50 6.98
N PRO A 16 -7.68 -0.51 7.07
CA PRO A 16 -6.81 -1.11 6.06
C PRO A 16 -7.01 -2.62 5.90
N THR A 17 -7.28 -3.33 7.00
CA THR A 17 -7.54 -4.77 6.94
C THR A 17 -8.82 -5.10 6.17
N VAL A 18 -9.85 -4.24 6.25
CA VAL A 18 -11.11 -4.45 5.53
C VAL A 18 -10.88 -4.34 4.03
N VAL A 19 -10.09 -3.36 3.59
CA VAL A 19 -9.76 -3.20 2.17
C VAL A 19 -8.92 -4.36 1.68
N THR A 20 -7.88 -4.78 2.42
CA THR A 20 -7.07 -5.94 2.03
C THR A 20 -7.94 -7.20 1.91
N THR A 21 -8.81 -7.46 2.89
CA THR A 21 -9.73 -8.61 2.84
C THR A 21 -10.71 -8.50 1.67
N LEU A 22 -11.19 -7.29 1.35
CA LEU A 22 -12.08 -7.06 0.23
C LEU A 22 -11.38 -7.28 -1.12
N LEU A 23 -10.13 -6.84 -1.28
CA LEU A 23 -9.33 -7.11 -2.48
C LEU A 23 -9.10 -8.61 -2.67
N VAL A 24 -8.69 -9.31 -1.61
CA VAL A 24 -8.54 -10.77 -1.62
C VAL A 24 -9.86 -11.44 -1.97
N GLY A 25 -10.96 -10.98 -1.38
CA GLY A 25 -12.30 -11.49 -1.64
C GLY A 25 -12.76 -11.28 -3.09
N ILE A 26 -12.49 -10.11 -3.67
CA ILE A 26 -12.82 -9.81 -5.07
C ILE A 26 -12.08 -10.77 -6.00
N VAL A 27 -10.77 -10.95 -5.82
CA VAL A 27 -9.99 -11.88 -6.67
C VAL A 27 -10.47 -13.31 -6.48
N ALA A 28 -10.76 -13.72 -5.24
CA ALA A 28 -11.28 -15.06 -4.96
C ALA A 28 -12.66 -15.30 -5.61
N VAL A 29 -13.54 -14.30 -5.58
CA VAL A 29 -14.85 -14.36 -6.25
C VAL A 29 -14.68 -14.38 -7.77
N GLN A 30 -13.80 -13.56 -8.32
CA GLN A 30 -13.50 -13.53 -9.76
C GLN A 30 -12.97 -14.88 -10.23
N PHE A 31 -12.05 -15.49 -9.47
CA PHE A 31 -11.56 -16.85 -9.71
C PHE A 31 -12.67 -17.91 -9.61
N ALA A 32 -13.53 -17.84 -8.59
CA ALA A 32 -14.62 -18.81 -8.44
C ALA A 32 -15.66 -18.68 -9.57
N VAL A 33 -15.99 -17.46 -9.97
CA VAL A 33 -16.93 -17.18 -11.06
C VAL A 33 -16.35 -17.63 -12.41
N SER A 34 -15.06 -17.38 -12.67
CA SER A 34 -14.40 -17.83 -13.89
C SER A 34 -14.30 -19.36 -13.96
N ALA A 35 -13.98 -20.01 -12.84
CA ALA A 35 -13.89 -21.47 -12.78
C ALA A 35 -15.25 -22.18 -12.90
N LEU A 36 -16.34 -21.60 -12.38
CA LEU A 36 -17.63 -22.29 -12.28
C LEU A 36 -18.65 -21.90 -13.35
N TRP A 37 -18.75 -20.61 -13.70
CA TRP A 37 -19.91 -20.09 -14.45
C TRP A 37 -19.54 -19.48 -15.80
N PHE A 38 -18.43 -18.72 -15.86
CA PHE A 38 -18.08 -17.94 -17.05
C PHE A 38 -16.59 -18.11 -17.39
N HIS A 39 -16.30 -19.13 -18.20
CA HIS A 39 -14.92 -19.40 -18.64
C HIS A 39 -14.31 -18.24 -19.44
N ASP A 40 -15.11 -17.37 -20.07
CA ASP A 40 -14.63 -16.18 -20.79
C ASP A 40 -13.99 -15.11 -19.87
N LEU A 41 -14.24 -15.18 -18.57
CA LEU A 41 -13.64 -14.28 -17.56
C LEU A 41 -12.31 -14.82 -17.01
N ASP A 42 -11.81 -15.94 -17.54
CA ASP A 42 -10.52 -16.47 -17.12
C ASP A 42 -9.38 -15.59 -17.66
N LEU A 43 -8.66 -14.91 -16.76
CA LEU A 43 -7.50 -14.09 -17.11
C LEU A 43 -6.42 -14.89 -17.84
N SER A 44 -6.41 -16.22 -17.68
CA SER A 44 -5.52 -17.13 -18.38
C SER A 44 -5.67 -17.03 -19.91
N LEU A 45 -6.88 -16.66 -20.39
CA LEU A 45 -7.17 -16.47 -21.81
C LEU A 45 -6.36 -15.35 -22.46
N LEU A 46 -5.91 -14.35 -21.69
CA LEU A 46 -5.07 -13.25 -22.20
C LEU A 46 -3.73 -13.75 -22.77
N PHE A 47 -3.30 -14.94 -22.38
CA PHE A 47 -2.05 -15.54 -22.85
C PHE A 47 -2.29 -16.80 -23.68
N SER A 48 -3.55 -17.12 -24.01
CA SER A 48 -3.93 -18.35 -24.71
C SER A 48 -3.32 -18.49 -26.11
N GLU A 49 -2.99 -17.37 -26.75
CA GLU A 49 -2.34 -17.36 -28.07
C GLU A 49 -0.82 -17.62 -28.01
N LEU A 50 -0.21 -17.59 -26.82
CA LEU A 50 1.22 -17.82 -26.66
C LEU A 50 1.55 -19.31 -26.57
N SER A 51 2.75 -19.70 -27.02
CA SER A 51 3.27 -21.05 -26.78
C SER A 51 3.48 -21.29 -25.28
N GLU A 52 3.41 -22.54 -24.82
CA GLU A 52 3.61 -22.85 -23.39
C GLU A 52 4.95 -22.33 -22.85
N ASN A 53 6.03 -22.40 -23.65
CA ASN A 53 7.33 -21.89 -23.24
C ASN A 53 7.34 -20.37 -23.08
N ASP A 54 6.65 -19.67 -23.99
CA ASP A 54 6.52 -18.22 -23.92
C ASP A 54 5.63 -17.80 -22.75
N GLN A 55 4.54 -18.50 -22.49
CA GLN A 55 3.69 -18.26 -21.32
C GLN A 55 4.47 -18.34 -20.01
N ARG A 56 5.27 -19.41 -19.82
CA ARG A 56 6.11 -19.57 -18.61
C ARG A 56 7.14 -18.45 -18.49
N SER A 57 7.77 -18.09 -19.60
CA SER A 57 8.76 -17.01 -19.65
C SER A 57 8.14 -15.65 -19.31
N VAL A 58 7.03 -15.29 -19.96
CA VAL A 58 6.35 -14.00 -19.75
C VAL A 58 5.80 -13.88 -18.35
N LEU A 59 5.11 -14.90 -17.82
CA LEU A 59 4.56 -14.86 -16.47
C LEU A 59 5.65 -14.80 -15.40
N SER A 60 6.72 -15.57 -15.55
CA SER A 60 7.83 -15.53 -14.58
C SER A 60 8.50 -14.16 -14.57
N GLN A 61 8.72 -13.54 -15.73
CA GLN A 61 9.25 -12.18 -15.84
C GLN A 61 8.32 -11.14 -15.23
N LEU A 62 7.01 -11.20 -15.55
CA LEU A 62 6.01 -10.30 -15.01
C LEU A 62 5.92 -10.40 -13.48
N ALA A 63 5.91 -11.63 -12.96
CA ALA A 63 5.88 -11.91 -11.53
C ALA A 63 7.15 -11.41 -10.82
N LEU A 64 8.33 -11.62 -11.38
CA LEU A 64 9.58 -11.10 -10.83
C LEU A 64 9.63 -9.57 -10.85
N GLY A 65 9.16 -8.95 -11.94
CA GLY A 65 9.04 -7.48 -12.04
C GLY A 65 8.11 -6.92 -10.96
N LEU A 66 6.94 -7.55 -10.79
CA LEU A 66 5.99 -7.20 -9.74
C LEU A 66 6.58 -7.39 -8.33
N ALA A 67 7.32 -8.48 -8.10
CA ALA A 67 8.00 -8.70 -6.83
C ALA A 67 8.98 -7.58 -6.50
N GLY A 68 9.76 -7.12 -7.49
CA GLY A 68 10.67 -5.98 -7.36
C GLY A 68 9.93 -4.68 -7.01
N VAL A 69 8.86 -4.34 -7.74
CA VAL A 69 8.05 -3.14 -7.47
C VAL A 69 7.44 -3.19 -6.07
N ALA A 70 6.84 -4.31 -5.70
CA ALA A 70 6.23 -4.51 -4.39
C ALA A 70 7.26 -4.42 -3.25
N ALA A 71 8.45 -5.00 -3.43
CA ALA A 71 9.54 -4.92 -2.47
C ALA A 71 10.02 -3.47 -2.27
N MET A 72 10.15 -2.69 -3.35
CA MET A 72 10.51 -1.26 -3.27
C MET A 72 9.47 -0.46 -2.47
N VAL A 73 8.17 -0.68 -2.74
CA VAL A 73 7.09 -0.02 -2.00
C VAL A 73 7.13 -0.39 -0.51
N GLY A 74 7.30 -1.68 -0.19
CA GLY A 74 7.40 -2.15 1.19
C GLY A 74 8.63 -1.61 1.93
N GLY A 75 9.79 -1.59 1.26
CA GLY A 75 11.03 -1.04 1.82
C GLY A 75 10.91 0.46 2.11
N PHE A 76 10.40 1.24 1.16
CA PHE A 76 10.20 2.67 1.36
C PHE A 76 9.16 2.95 2.46
N ALA A 77 8.06 2.18 2.51
CA ALA A 77 7.09 2.29 3.59
C ALA A 77 7.72 2.00 4.96
N GLY A 78 8.63 1.01 5.04
CA GLY A 78 9.39 0.71 6.26
C GLY A 78 10.21 1.90 6.73
N VAL A 79 10.93 2.56 5.81
CA VAL A 79 11.73 3.76 6.10
C VAL A 79 10.85 4.89 6.64
N VAL A 80 9.73 5.20 5.97
CA VAL A 80 8.78 6.24 6.39
C VAL A 80 8.21 5.96 7.78
N VAL A 81 7.87 4.70 8.07
CA VAL A 81 7.39 4.28 9.38
C VAL A 81 8.46 4.46 10.46
N VAL A 82 9.71 4.07 10.21
CA VAL A 82 10.80 4.28 11.17
C VAL A 82 11.01 5.77 11.44
N PHE A 83 11.06 6.62 10.41
CA PHE A 83 11.16 8.06 10.60
C PHE A 83 10.01 8.63 11.42
N GLY A 84 8.78 8.20 11.13
CA GLY A 84 7.61 8.64 11.88
C GLY A 84 7.62 8.17 13.35
N LEU A 85 8.18 7.00 13.65
CA LEU A 85 8.31 6.49 15.02
C LEU A 85 9.44 7.15 15.79
N SER A 86 10.54 7.51 15.13
CA SER A 86 11.73 8.13 15.73
C SER A 86 11.60 9.63 15.99
N SER A 87 10.57 10.30 15.48
CA SER A 87 10.37 11.73 15.71
C SER A 87 10.14 12.04 17.20
N GLU A 88 10.91 13.00 17.75
CA GLU A 88 10.84 13.46 19.15
C GLU A 88 9.83 14.61 19.36
N ASP A 89 9.29 15.17 18.27
CA ASP A 89 8.36 16.30 18.32
C ASP A 89 7.11 15.96 19.15
N ALA A 90 6.71 16.89 20.03
CA ALA A 90 5.58 16.75 20.93
C ALA A 90 4.25 16.49 20.18
N ARG A 91 4.11 16.99 18.94
CA ARG A 91 2.92 16.77 18.10
C ARG A 91 2.93 15.38 17.45
N PHE A 92 4.09 14.88 17.05
CA PHE A 92 4.27 13.47 16.65
C PHE A 92 4.01 12.53 17.82
N ARG A 93 4.39 12.93 19.04
CA ARG A 93 4.03 12.22 20.27
C ARG A 93 2.52 12.23 20.51
N GLU A 94 1.83 13.34 20.28
CA GLU A 94 0.37 13.44 20.42
C GLU A 94 -0.38 12.57 19.39
N VAL A 95 0.07 12.52 18.14
CA VAL A 95 -0.47 11.62 17.10
C VAL A 95 -0.25 10.16 17.48
N ARG A 96 0.95 9.79 17.95
CA ARG A 96 1.23 8.44 18.45
C ARG A 96 0.34 8.05 19.65
N MET A 97 0.12 8.99 20.57
CA MET A 97 -0.69 8.78 21.79
C MET A 97 -2.19 8.66 21.49
N LYS A 98 -2.75 9.56 20.68
CA LYS A 98 -4.18 9.57 20.32
C LYS A 98 -4.59 8.42 19.40
N ALA A 99 -3.65 7.89 18.62
CA ALA A 99 -3.93 6.89 17.59
C ALA A 99 -3.28 5.51 17.87
N ALA A 100 -2.71 5.28 19.06
CA ALA A 100 -1.79 4.17 19.38
C ALA A 100 -2.18 2.78 18.82
N THR A 101 -3.45 2.37 18.88
CA THR A 101 -3.90 1.06 18.36
C THR A 101 -4.28 1.06 16.88
N SER A 102 -4.94 2.11 16.39
CA SER A 102 -5.35 2.24 14.98
C SER A 102 -4.16 2.55 14.06
N LEU A 103 -3.30 3.47 14.49
CA LEU A 103 -2.08 3.88 13.80
C LEU A 103 -1.09 2.72 13.68
N ARG A 104 -0.91 1.92 14.75
CA ARG A 104 -0.02 0.74 14.71
C ARG A 104 -0.50 -0.28 13.66
N ARG A 105 -1.79 -0.63 13.63
CA ARG A 105 -2.34 -1.54 12.60
C ARG A 105 -2.17 -0.94 11.21
N ASN A 106 -2.39 0.37 11.05
CA ASN A 106 -2.24 1.04 9.77
C ASN A 106 -0.77 1.04 9.30
N TRP A 107 0.17 1.35 10.18
CA TRP A 107 1.60 1.42 9.87
C TRP A 107 2.22 0.05 9.62
N THR A 108 1.85 -0.96 10.42
CA THR A 108 2.25 -2.34 10.11
C THR A 108 1.67 -2.78 8.76
N SER A 109 0.40 -2.50 8.51
CA SER A 109 -0.25 -2.95 7.28
C SER A 109 0.28 -2.25 6.02
N VAL A 110 0.74 -1.00 6.08
CA VAL A 110 1.33 -0.33 4.89
C VAL A 110 2.68 -0.96 4.49
N VAL A 111 3.39 -1.55 5.44
CA VAL A 111 4.65 -2.27 5.18
C VAL A 111 4.38 -3.71 4.81
N THR A 112 3.54 -4.42 5.57
CA THR A 112 3.35 -5.86 5.37
C THR A 112 2.59 -6.19 4.10
N THR A 113 1.62 -5.36 3.67
CA THR A 113 0.84 -5.64 2.46
C THR A 113 1.69 -5.73 1.19
N PRO A 114 2.53 -4.72 0.85
CA PRO A 114 3.41 -4.81 -0.32
C PRO A 114 4.51 -5.87 -0.14
N LEU A 115 4.97 -6.18 1.07
CA LEU A 115 5.90 -7.30 1.28
C LEU A 115 5.24 -8.66 1.00
N VAL A 116 4.01 -8.86 1.47
CA VAL A 116 3.22 -10.06 1.15
C VAL A 116 3.00 -10.17 -0.36
N ALA A 117 2.72 -9.05 -1.04
CA ALA A 117 2.64 -9.03 -2.51
C ALA A 117 3.97 -9.41 -3.17
N ALA A 118 5.10 -8.95 -2.64
CA ALA A 118 6.42 -9.28 -3.17
C ALA A 118 6.71 -10.78 -3.06
N PHE A 119 6.53 -11.37 -1.88
CA PHE A 119 6.70 -12.81 -1.67
C PHE A 119 5.68 -13.64 -2.46
N GLY A 120 4.42 -13.20 -2.53
CA GLY A 120 3.39 -13.85 -3.33
C GLY A 120 3.73 -13.84 -4.82
N ALA A 121 4.30 -12.74 -5.34
CA ALA A 121 4.76 -12.66 -6.72
C ALA A 121 5.97 -13.56 -6.98
N LEU A 122 6.89 -13.73 -6.02
CA LEU A 122 7.95 -14.75 -6.14
C LEU A 122 7.38 -16.17 -6.24
N LEU A 123 6.38 -16.50 -5.42
CA LEU A 123 5.68 -17.79 -5.49
C LEU A 123 4.97 -17.95 -6.84
N ALA A 124 4.37 -16.89 -7.38
CA ALA A 124 3.75 -16.91 -8.69
C ALA A 124 4.77 -17.15 -9.81
N ALA A 125 5.98 -16.58 -9.71
CA ALA A 125 7.07 -16.84 -10.64
C ALA A 125 7.51 -18.31 -10.60
N THR A 126 7.63 -18.89 -9.40
CA THR A 126 7.93 -20.32 -9.24
C THR A 126 6.81 -21.19 -9.82
N ALA A 127 5.54 -20.84 -9.58
CA ALA A 127 4.38 -21.54 -10.13
C ALA A 127 4.38 -21.51 -11.67
N ALA A 128 4.71 -20.36 -12.29
CA ALA A 128 4.88 -20.26 -13.73
C ALA A 128 6.00 -21.19 -14.24
N GLY A 129 7.14 -21.24 -13.55
CA GLY A 129 8.28 -22.08 -13.93
C GLY A 129 7.96 -23.58 -13.98
N VAL A 130 7.10 -24.07 -13.08
CA VAL A 130 6.66 -25.48 -13.04
C VAL A 130 5.42 -25.77 -13.90
N GLY A 131 4.94 -24.79 -14.67
CA GLY A 131 3.78 -24.95 -15.56
C GLY A 131 2.42 -24.84 -14.88
N ALA A 132 2.35 -24.39 -13.61
CA ALA A 132 1.09 -24.11 -12.92
C ALA A 132 0.52 -22.74 -13.36
N PHE A 133 0.16 -22.65 -14.64
CA PHE A 133 -0.18 -21.42 -15.34
C PHE A 133 -1.34 -20.66 -14.69
N GLY A 134 -2.50 -21.31 -14.52
CA GLY A 134 -3.69 -20.66 -13.94
C GLY A 134 -3.41 -20.08 -12.55
N ILE A 135 -2.79 -20.87 -11.66
CA ILE A 135 -2.45 -20.42 -10.30
C ILE A 135 -1.52 -19.20 -10.35
N SER A 136 -0.53 -19.20 -11.24
CA SER A 136 0.40 -18.09 -11.41
C SER A 136 -0.31 -16.81 -11.82
N VAL A 137 -1.19 -16.85 -12.83
CA VAL A 137 -1.94 -15.68 -13.32
C VAL A 137 -2.78 -15.03 -12.22
N TRP A 138 -3.58 -15.82 -11.50
CA TRP A 138 -4.44 -15.32 -10.43
C TRP A 138 -3.63 -14.79 -9.23
N THR A 139 -2.49 -15.42 -8.94
CA THR A 139 -1.58 -14.93 -7.89
C THR A 139 -0.94 -13.60 -8.28
N ILE A 140 -0.55 -13.43 -9.55
CA ILE A 140 -0.01 -12.16 -10.08
C ILE A 140 -1.05 -11.05 -9.95
N GLU A 141 -2.30 -11.29 -10.36
CA GLU A 141 -3.37 -10.29 -10.25
C GLU A 141 -3.58 -9.86 -8.79
N LEU A 142 -3.66 -10.82 -7.86
CA LEU A 142 -3.78 -10.51 -6.44
C LEU A 142 -2.60 -9.69 -5.94
N CYS A 143 -1.38 -10.10 -6.25
CA CYS A 143 -0.17 -9.41 -5.80
C CYS A 143 -0.09 -8.00 -6.39
N LEU A 144 -0.55 -7.80 -7.63
CA LEU A 144 -0.59 -6.49 -8.28
C LEU A 144 -1.53 -5.55 -7.53
N LEU A 145 -2.74 -6.02 -7.20
CA LEU A 145 -3.71 -5.23 -6.44
C LEU A 145 -3.21 -4.90 -5.03
N LEU A 146 -2.57 -5.86 -4.34
CA LEU A 146 -1.99 -5.64 -3.01
C LEU A 146 -0.82 -4.65 -3.06
N ALA A 147 0.06 -4.74 -4.05
CA ALA A 147 1.16 -3.81 -4.24
C ALA A 147 0.65 -2.39 -4.53
N ALA A 148 -0.33 -2.25 -5.43
CA ALA A 148 -0.98 -0.98 -5.74
C ALA A 148 -1.66 -0.37 -4.50
N HIS A 149 -2.38 -1.19 -3.73
CA HIS A 149 -2.99 -0.77 -2.48
C HIS A 149 -1.97 -0.27 -1.45
N GLY A 150 -0.84 -0.99 -1.30
CA GLY A 150 0.29 -0.58 -0.47
C GLY A 150 0.87 0.77 -0.90
N ALA A 151 1.08 0.96 -2.20
CA ALA A 151 1.61 2.21 -2.76
C ALA A 151 0.69 3.41 -2.53
N VAL A 152 -0.62 3.24 -2.76
CA VAL A 152 -1.61 4.30 -2.50
C VAL A 152 -1.60 4.69 -1.02
N ARG A 153 -1.55 3.71 -0.11
CA ARG A 153 -1.53 3.99 1.34
C ARG A 153 -0.26 4.68 1.79
N LEU A 154 0.87 4.30 1.22
CA LEU A 154 2.14 4.98 1.45
C LEU A 154 2.04 6.47 1.08
N VAL A 155 1.48 6.79 -0.09
CA VAL A 155 1.25 8.18 -0.51
C VAL A 155 0.34 8.94 0.47
N VAL A 156 -0.71 8.29 0.97
CA VAL A 156 -1.59 8.91 1.97
C VAL A 156 -0.85 9.20 3.28
N ILE A 157 -0.08 8.24 3.80
CA ILE A 157 0.70 8.44 5.02
C ILE A 157 1.71 9.58 4.85
N LEU A 158 2.42 9.63 3.72
CA LEU A 158 3.34 10.73 3.42
C LEU A 158 2.63 12.09 3.44
N ARG A 159 1.44 12.20 2.85
CA ARG A 159 0.66 13.45 2.88
C ARG A 159 0.29 13.88 4.29
N GLU A 160 -0.08 12.94 5.15
CA GLU A 160 -0.38 13.26 6.56
C GLU A 160 0.87 13.68 7.32
N LEU A 161 2.01 13.03 7.09
CA LEU A 161 3.29 13.43 7.67
C LEU A 161 3.69 14.85 7.25
N VAL A 162 3.56 15.18 5.96
CA VAL A 162 3.83 16.54 5.45
C VAL A 162 2.94 17.58 6.13
N LYS A 163 1.65 17.29 6.33
CA LYS A 163 0.75 18.20 7.07
C LYS A 163 1.17 18.39 8.53
N VAL A 164 1.64 17.33 9.19
CA VAL A 164 2.12 17.41 10.58
C VAL A 164 3.37 18.28 10.65
N VAL A 165 4.33 18.08 9.73
CA VAL A 165 5.54 18.90 9.64
C VAL A 165 5.21 20.35 9.36
N HIS A 166 4.39 20.63 8.33
CA HIS A 166 4.02 22.00 7.98
C HIS A 166 3.36 22.77 9.15
N ARG A 167 2.47 22.11 9.90
CA ARG A 167 1.89 22.71 11.10
C ARG A 167 2.92 22.94 12.19
N ALA A 168 3.93 22.06 12.33
CA ALA A 168 5.00 22.23 13.29
C ALA A 168 5.81 23.49 12.96
N ASP A 169 6.17 23.67 11.69
CA ASP A 169 6.88 24.86 11.21
C ASP A 169 6.08 26.14 11.47
N GLU A 170 4.77 26.16 11.17
CA GLU A 170 3.88 27.30 11.48
C GLU A 170 3.83 27.64 12.99
N GLY A 171 3.96 26.62 13.83
CA GLY A 171 3.97 26.79 15.29
C GLY A 171 5.24 27.47 15.79
N VAL A 172 6.39 27.14 15.20
CA VAL A 172 7.69 27.73 15.51
C VAL A 172 7.73 29.19 15.08
N THR A 173 7.28 29.50 13.86
CA THR A 173 7.22 30.88 13.36
C THR A 173 6.37 31.77 14.26
N ARG A 174 5.25 31.27 14.77
CA ARG A 174 4.40 32.04 15.69
C ARG A 174 5.09 32.30 17.03
N SER A 175 5.82 31.34 17.59
CA SER A 175 6.54 31.54 18.86
C SER A 175 7.73 32.49 18.72
N GLU A 176 8.46 32.46 17.61
CA GLU A 176 9.56 33.41 17.35
C GLU A 176 9.03 34.84 17.24
N GLN A 177 7.87 35.02 16.60
CA GLN A 177 7.24 36.35 16.46
C GLN A 177 6.79 36.97 17.79
N PHE A 178 6.45 36.16 18.81
CA PHE A 178 6.14 36.67 20.15
C PHE A 178 7.39 37.00 20.97
N VAL A 179 8.52 36.33 20.72
CA VAL A 179 9.78 36.61 21.43
C VAL A 179 10.44 37.88 20.91
N ASP A 180 10.40 38.13 19.59
CA ASP A 180 10.93 39.37 18.99
C ASP A 180 10.12 40.62 19.38
N GLU A 181 8.82 40.50 19.63
CA GLU A 181 8.00 41.64 20.07
C GLU A 181 8.33 42.05 21.52
N ASP A 182 8.57 41.10 22.43
CA ASP A 182 8.89 41.40 23.83
C ASP A 182 10.29 42.02 24.01
N GLU A 183 11.27 41.67 23.16
CA GLU A 183 12.61 42.31 23.13
C GLU A 183 12.57 43.75 22.58
N PHE A 184 11.58 44.10 21.77
CA PHE A 184 11.45 45.45 21.17
C PHE A 184 10.88 46.51 22.13
N PHE A 185 10.35 46.10 23.29
CA PHE A 185 9.76 46.99 24.30
C PHE A 185 10.63 47.17 25.57
N GLU A 186 11.87 46.66 25.60
CA GLU A 186 12.79 46.77 26.73
C GLU A 186 13.84 47.90 26.64
N ASP A 187 13.80 48.76 25.61
CA ASP A 187 14.60 50.00 25.51
C ASP A 187 13.77 51.28 25.78
#